data_AF-A0A9W6XAJ3-F1
#
_entry.id   AF-A0A9W6XAJ3-F1
#
_cell.length_a   1.000
_cell.length_b   1.000
_cell.length_c   1.000
_cell.angle_alpha   90.00
_cell.angle_beta   90.00
_cell.angle_gamma   90.00
#
_symmetry.space_group_name_H-M   'P 1'
#
loop_
_entity.id
_entity.type
_entity.pdbx_description
1 polymer ?
#
loop_
_entity_poly.entity_id
_entity_poly.type
_entity_poly.pdbx_seq_one_letter_code
_entity_poly.pdbx_strand_id
1 'polypeptide(L)'
;MLRRQCLTKAYVGHTRNPERPAKPPAMASTCDGVGVRYACQCGHLAPVSALFFSETCEKLVCRLPGCSVEEFESYYCGNLLVNLPSKEASMYQNRSSRCFSCPCCETALSTAFHESLQRFFFLCAHCRWDSLELGLADDDPDALVMTAITRERQAAHEDVFQALHSHYLTLSSSSSGSNAATALASASGAALGRSSSLQMLADSMKELQREHQMKKFRLQRMAEMGGWKHDQALAKVQEKEQWLLEQRREHQWPELQKQLAALQTQGTSWSEDTPERARGTLEKLAQTSDMGEVSTLHQRLLNPLDQSRRADQLFPSRPLLRVKRTWRCVESIERGSAGILVKPQISPMSGDSSLPVSASWFKKANLAAQYVPVVTFQRLPYYVEGGENVECVVLVENPLDDAIRITFRSDPTADTTENAQVRFGVYSPPFV
;
A
#
# COMPACT_ATOMS: atom_id res chain seq x y z
N MET A 1 -11.00 27.33 -30.11
CA MET A 1 -12.07 26.31 -30.20
C MET A 1 -13.05 26.58 -29.08
N LEU A 2 -14.25 27.06 -29.39
CA LEU A 2 -15.27 27.40 -28.40
C LEU A 2 -15.78 26.13 -27.71
N ARG A 3 -15.46 25.95 -26.42
CA ARG A 3 -16.17 25.00 -25.56
C ARG A 3 -17.63 25.44 -25.50
N ARG A 4 -18.54 24.64 -26.06
CA ARG A 4 -19.98 24.91 -26.00
C ARG A 4 -20.48 24.66 -24.58
N GLN A 5 -20.60 25.71 -23.79
CA GLN A 5 -21.20 25.67 -22.46
C GLN A 5 -22.72 25.68 -22.59
N CYS A 6 -23.41 24.73 -21.97
CA CYS A 6 -24.87 24.72 -21.89
C CYS A 6 -25.26 25.02 -20.44
N LEU A 7 -25.84 26.20 -20.19
CA LEU A 7 -26.39 26.54 -18.89
C LEU A 7 -27.83 26.04 -18.81
N THR A 8 -28.15 25.28 -17.77
CA THR A 8 -29.51 24.79 -17.55
C THR A 8 -29.99 25.25 -16.17
N LYS A 9 -31.10 25.97 -16.13
CA LYS A 9 -31.81 26.30 -14.89
C LYS A 9 -32.68 25.11 -14.50
N ALA A 10 -32.63 24.69 -13.25
CA ALA A 10 -33.50 23.64 -12.73
C ALA A 10 -34.40 24.23 -11.63
N TYR A 11 -35.69 23.92 -11.70
CA TYR A 11 -36.74 24.32 -10.77
C TYR A 11 -37.27 23.07 -10.08
N VAL A 12 -37.43 23.06 -8.77
CA VAL A 12 -38.14 21.99 -8.04
C VAL A 12 -39.39 22.60 -7.42
N GLY A 13 -40.57 22.14 -7.85
CA GLY A 13 -41.87 22.69 -7.43
C GLY A 13 -42.65 21.78 -6.47
N HIS A 14 -43.22 22.32 -5.39
CA HIS A 14 -44.23 21.67 -4.53
C HIS A 14 -45.54 22.49 -4.56
N THR A 15 -46.70 21.82 -4.63
CA THR A 15 -48.01 22.50 -4.72
C THR A 15 -48.97 22.04 -3.62
N ARG A 16 -49.39 22.96 -2.73
CA ARG A 16 -50.70 22.91 -2.04
C ARG A 16 -51.19 24.31 -1.59
N ASN A 17 -52.51 24.35 -1.39
CA ASN A 17 -53.47 25.48 -1.39
C ASN A 17 -53.14 26.72 -0.51
N PRO A 18 -53.67 27.92 -0.85
CA PRO A 18 -53.23 29.21 -0.33
C PRO A 18 -54.02 29.63 0.92
N GLU A 19 -53.32 30.07 1.97
CA GLU A 19 -53.80 31.08 2.94
C GLU A 19 -52.72 31.35 3.99
N ARG A 20 -51.93 32.43 3.81
CA ARG A 20 -51.42 33.33 4.88
C ARG A 20 -50.54 34.46 4.32
N PRO A 21 -50.52 35.64 4.98
CA PRO A 21 -50.02 36.88 4.40
C PRO A 21 -48.50 37.04 4.51
N ALA A 22 -47.96 37.83 3.58
CA ALA A 22 -46.54 38.05 3.31
C ALA A 22 -45.78 38.78 4.44
N LYS A 23 -44.55 38.31 4.72
CA LYS A 23 -43.49 39.02 5.44
C LYS A 23 -42.46 39.59 4.44
N PRO A 24 -41.72 40.66 4.78
CA PRO A 24 -40.79 41.37 3.89
C PRO A 24 -39.54 40.53 3.53
N PRO A 25 -38.77 40.90 2.48
CA PRO A 25 -37.83 40.00 1.81
C PRO A 25 -36.64 39.68 2.72
N ALA A 26 -36.53 38.41 3.09
CA ALA A 26 -35.42 37.86 3.83
C ALA A 26 -34.53 37.11 2.83
N MET A 27 -33.24 37.44 2.82
CA MET A 27 -32.22 36.79 1.98
C MET A 27 -32.48 35.28 1.87
N ALA A 28 -32.69 34.80 0.65
CA ALA A 28 -32.94 33.39 0.34
C ALA A 28 -31.90 32.50 1.02
N SER A 29 -32.34 31.64 1.94
CA SER A 29 -31.46 30.71 2.64
C SER A 29 -30.94 29.65 1.69
N THR A 30 -29.62 29.41 1.71
CA THR A 30 -28.97 28.37 0.92
C THR A 30 -29.26 26.99 1.52
N CYS A 31 -29.41 25.97 0.67
CA CYS A 31 -29.52 24.57 1.11
C CYS A 31 -28.13 23.97 1.31
N ASP A 32 -27.83 23.50 2.52
CA ASP A 32 -26.56 22.83 2.85
C ASP A 32 -26.58 21.33 2.50
N GLY A 33 -25.41 20.75 2.20
CA GLY A 33 -25.26 19.31 1.96
C GLY A 33 -25.66 18.80 0.57
N VAL A 34 -25.93 19.71 -0.38
CA VAL A 34 -26.29 19.36 -1.76
C VAL A 34 -25.04 19.06 -2.58
N GLY A 35 -25.04 17.93 -3.30
CA GLY A 35 -23.94 17.55 -4.17
C GLY A 35 -24.41 16.73 -5.37
N VAL A 36 -23.72 16.90 -6.50
CA VAL A 36 -23.94 16.11 -7.71
C VAL A 36 -23.23 14.77 -7.58
N ARG A 37 -23.96 13.67 -7.82
CA ARG A 37 -23.41 12.32 -7.85
C ARG A 37 -23.80 11.60 -9.14
N TYR A 38 -22.98 10.63 -9.51
CA TYR A 38 -23.13 9.82 -10.70
C TYR A 38 -23.31 8.36 -10.28
N ALA A 39 -24.23 7.69 -10.94
CA ALA A 39 -24.53 6.29 -10.67
C ALA A 39 -23.64 5.36 -11.49
N CYS A 40 -22.94 4.48 -10.79
CA CYS A 40 -22.41 3.25 -11.40
C CYS A 40 -23.57 2.26 -11.62
N GLN A 41 -23.42 1.32 -12.56
CA GLN A 41 -24.45 0.31 -12.83
C GLN A 41 -24.79 -0.57 -11.62
N CYS A 42 -23.87 -0.69 -10.64
CA CYS A 42 -24.13 -1.38 -9.38
C CYS A 42 -25.01 -0.59 -8.38
N GLY A 43 -25.45 0.61 -8.74
CA GLY A 43 -26.24 1.50 -7.87
C GLY A 43 -25.41 2.43 -6.98
N HIS A 44 -24.09 2.28 -6.94
CA HIS A 44 -23.23 3.16 -6.14
C HIS A 44 -23.18 4.58 -6.72
N LEU A 45 -23.47 5.57 -5.86
CA LEU A 45 -23.42 6.99 -6.19
C LEU A 45 -22.10 7.61 -5.70
N ALA A 46 -21.32 8.17 -6.62
CA ALA A 46 -20.05 8.81 -6.33
C ALA A 46 -19.85 10.10 -7.14
N PRO A 47 -18.98 11.03 -6.72
CA PRO A 47 -18.60 12.16 -7.57
C PRO A 47 -17.88 11.65 -8.83
N VAL A 48 -18.01 12.38 -9.94
CA VAL A 48 -17.40 11.99 -11.24
C VAL A 48 -15.88 11.77 -11.14
N SER A 49 -15.19 12.53 -10.28
CA SER A 49 -13.74 12.40 -10.04
C SER A 49 -13.32 11.07 -9.41
N ALA A 50 -14.25 10.36 -8.76
CA ALA A 50 -13.99 9.07 -8.14
C ALA A 50 -14.33 7.87 -9.06
N LEU A 51 -14.96 8.12 -10.21
CA LEU A 51 -15.41 7.11 -11.16
C LEU A 51 -14.48 6.98 -12.37
N PHE A 52 -14.53 5.81 -12.99
CA PHE A 52 -13.87 5.51 -14.25
C PHE A 52 -14.89 5.29 -15.37
N PHE A 53 -14.44 5.29 -16.61
CA PHE A 53 -15.23 4.88 -17.76
C PHE A 53 -14.58 3.64 -18.40
N SER A 54 -15.33 2.54 -18.50
CA SER A 54 -14.88 1.38 -19.26
C SER A 54 -15.33 1.53 -20.71
N GLU A 55 -14.37 1.68 -21.63
CA GLU A 55 -14.65 1.72 -23.07
C GLU A 55 -15.15 0.36 -23.57
N THR A 56 -14.68 -0.75 -22.99
CA THR A 56 -15.08 -2.10 -23.38
C THR A 56 -16.50 -2.45 -22.93
N CYS A 57 -16.96 -1.86 -21.83
CA CYS A 57 -18.31 -2.06 -21.30
C CYS A 57 -19.24 -0.87 -21.58
N GLU A 58 -18.72 0.20 -22.18
CA GLU A 58 -19.38 1.49 -22.45
C GLU A 58 -20.17 2.04 -21.25
N LYS A 59 -19.57 2.00 -20.06
CA LYS A 59 -20.24 2.37 -18.81
C LYS A 59 -19.33 2.97 -17.76
N LEU A 60 -19.96 3.65 -16.80
CA LEU A 60 -19.30 4.10 -15.58
C LEU A 60 -18.96 2.93 -14.66
N VAL A 61 -17.77 2.96 -14.09
CA VAL A 61 -17.25 1.94 -13.18
C VAL A 61 -16.76 2.61 -11.90
N CYS A 62 -17.32 2.20 -10.76
CA CYS A 62 -16.88 2.67 -9.44
C CYS A 62 -15.76 1.80 -8.86
N ARG A 63 -15.16 2.26 -7.76
CA ARG A 63 -14.05 1.61 -7.05
C ARG A 63 -14.44 0.42 -6.18
N LEU A 64 -15.71 0.02 -6.15
CA LEU A 64 -16.16 -1.09 -5.32
C LEU A 64 -15.65 -2.44 -5.87
N PRO A 65 -15.38 -3.44 -5.00
CA PRO A 65 -14.76 -4.71 -5.39
C PRO A 65 -15.51 -5.54 -6.45
N GLY A 66 -16.80 -5.30 -6.70
CA GLY A 66 -17.56 -5.95 -7.77
C GLY A 66 -17.52 -5.23 -9.13
N CYS A 67 -17.04 -3.98 -9.17
CA CYS A 67 -16.97 -3.18 -10.40
C CYS A 67 -15.53 -3.04 -10.90
N SER A 68 -14.59 -2.88 -9.97
CA SER A 68 -13.18 -2.74 -10.30
C SER A 68 -12.27 -3.41 -9.27
N VAL A 69 -11.10 -3.83 -9.72
CA VAL A 69 -10.02 -4.38 -8.91
C VAL A 69 -8.87 -3.39 -8.89
N GLU A 70 -8.30 -3.19 -7.70
CA GLU A 70 -7.06 -2.45 -7.50
C GLU A 70 -5.86 -3.42 -7.52
N GLU A 71 -4.83 -3.06 -8.26
CA GLU A 71 -3.56 -3.80 -8.35
C GLU A 71 -2.38 -2.87 -8.04
N PHE A 72 -1.32 -3.43 -7.46
CA PHE A 72 -0.07 -2.71 -7.21
C PHE A 72 0.80 -2.74 -8.46
N GLU A 73 1.07 -1.58 -9.04
CA GLU A 73 1.91 -1.45 -10.24
C GLU A 73 3.39 -1.33 -9.87
N SER A 74 3.70 -0.51 -8.87
CA SER A 74 5.09 -0.22 -8.46
C SER A 74 5.18 0.39 -7.07
N TYR A 75 6.37 0.34 -6.48
CA TYR A 75 6.68 0.89 -5.17
C TYR A 75 7.65 2.07 -5.32
N TYR A 76 7.55 3.07 -4.45
CA TYR A 76 8.52 4.17 -4.45
C TYR A 76 8.69 4.77 -3.07
N CYS A 77 9.87 5.33 -2.81
CA CYS A 77 10.10 6.09 -1.58
C CYS A 77 9.49 7.49 -1.72
N GLY A 78 8.63 7.90 -0.78
CA GLY A 78 8.02 9.24 -0.81
C GLY A 78 9.01 10.39 -0.67
N ASN A 79 10.17 10.15 -0.07
CA ASN A 79 11.21 11.16 0.15
C ASN A 79 12.24 11.20 -0.98
N LEU A 80 12.70 10.03 -1.45
CA LEU A 80 13.70 9.94 -2.52
C LEU A 80 13.10 9.98 -3.93
N LEU A 81 11.79 9.75 -4.06
CA LEU A 81 11.08 9.63 -5.34
C LEU A 81 11.68 8.59 -6.30
N VAL A 82 12.42 7.62 -5.76
CA VAL A 82 12.99 6.49 -6.51
C VAL A 82 11.98 5.36 -6.56
N ASN A 83 11.79 4.80 -7.75
CA ASN A 83 10.97 3.61 -7.99
C ASN A 83 11.74 2.33 -7.64
N LEU A 84 11.07 1.38 -6.98
CA LEU A 84 11.59 0.06 -6.63
C LEU A 84 10.70 -1.05 -7.23
N PRO A 85 11.28 -2.02 -7.97
CA PRO A 85 10.59 -3.24 -8.38
C PRO A 85 10.12 -4.07 -7.18
N SER A 86 9.07 -4.88 -7.34
CA SER A 86 8.45 -5.66 -6.26
C SER A 86 9.43 -6.57 -5.51
N LYS A 87 10.40 -7.19 -6.21
CA LYS A 87 11.42 -8.05 -5.60
C LYS A 87 12.35 -7.26 -4.67
N GLU A 88 12.75 -6.06 -5.09
CA GLU A 88 13.61 -5.17 -4.32
C GLU A 88 12.86 -4.56 -3.13
N ALA A 89 11.62 -4.09 -3.36
CA ALA A 89 10.74 -3.61 -2.30
C ALA A 89 10.53 -4.66 -1.21
N SER A 90 10.27 -5.92 -1.59
CA SER A 90 10.16 -7.05 -0.67
C SER A 90 11.47 -7.32 0.10
N MET A 91 12.62 -7.28 -0.58
CA MET A 91 13.95 -7.43 0.05
C MET A 91 14.22 -6.35 1.11
N TYR A 92 13.70 -5.14 0.90
CA TYR A 92 13.78 -4.03 1.86
C TYR A 92 12.61 -3.97 2.85
N GLN A 93 11.75 -5.00 2.89
CA GLN A 93 10.59 -5.08 3.78
C GLN A 93 9.60 -3.92 3.58
N ASN A 94 9.41 -3.52 2.32
CA ASN A 94 8.59 -2.38 1.91
C ASN A 94 9.00 -1.07 2.60
N ARG A 95 10.29 -0.89 2.90
CA ARG A 95 10.88 0.35 3.41
C ARG A 95 11.85 0.94 2.40
N SER A 96 12.15 2.23 2.55
CA SER A 96 13.19 2.90 1.77
C SER A 96 14.51 2.14 1.83
N SER A 97 15.34 2.25 0.80
CA SER A 97 16.66 1.62 0.76
C SER A 97 17.73 2.43 1.50
N ARG A 98 17.60 3.76 1.58
CA ARG A 98 18.64 4.66 2.13
C ARG A 98 18.13 5.83 2.97
N CYS A 99 16.82 6.11 2.97
CA CYS A 99 16.26 7.24 3.71
C CYS A 99 15.80 6.78 5.10
N PHE A 100 15.96 7.64 6.10
CA PHE A 100 15.45 7.45 7.45
C PHE A 100 14.49 8.57 7.84
N SER A 101 13.53 8.25 8.69
CA SER A 101 12.60 9.21 9.29
C SER A 101 12.97 9.47 10.74
N CYS A 102 12.87 10.73 11.15
CA CYS A 102 13.10 11.14 12.52
C CYS A 102 12.11 10.41 13.45
N PRO A 103 12.58 9.80 14.54
CA PRO A 103 11.70 9.10 15.46
C PRO A 103 10.77 10.05 16.22
N CYS A 104 11.07 11.34 16.29
CA CYS A 104 10.29 12.33 17.04
C CYS A 104 9.17 12.97 16.21
N CYS A 105 9.42 13.28 14.92
CA CYS A 105 8.50 14.05 14.06
C CYS A 105 8.29 13.47 12.65
N GLU A 106 8.81 12.27 12.38
CA GLU A 106 8.67 11.53 11.11
C GLU A 106 9.26 12.19 9.85
N THR A 107 9.80 13.40 9.99
CA THR A 107 10.47 14.14 8.92
C THR A 107 11.72 13.39 8.47
N ALA A 108 11.98 13.41 7.16
CA ALA A 108 13.17 12.78 6.58
C ALA A 108 14.45 13.34 7.23
N LEU A 109 15.34 12.44 7.66
CA LEU A 109 16.63 12.81 8.22
C LEU A 109 17.62 13.15 7.09
N SER A 110 18.48 14.11 7.39
CA SER A 110 19.62 14.50 6.56
C SER A 110 20.91 14.01 7.19
N THR A 111 21.93 13.74 6.39
CA THR A 111 23.27 13.43 6.88
C THR A 111 24.06 14.72 7.04
N ALA A 112 24.65 14.94 8.21
CA ALA A 112 25.50 16.08 8.53
C ALA A 112 26.88 15.60 8.97
N PHE A 113 27.91 16.44 8.81
CA PHE A 113 29.28 16.16 9.24
C PHE A 113 29.60 16.88 10.54
N HIS A 114 30.20 16.18 11.50
CA HIS A 114 30.62 16.73 12.78
C HIS A 114 32.12 17.01 12.79
N GLU A 115 32.51 18.29 12.78
CA GLU A 115 33.91 18.70 12.61
C GLU A 115 34.87 18.19 13.70
N SER A 116 34.46 18.18 14.98
CA SER A 116 35.36 17.75 16.06
C SER A 116 35.48 16.24 16.19
N LEU A 117 34.47 15.48 15.72
CA LEU A 117 34.47 14.02 15.78
C LEU A 117 34.92 13.39 14.45
N GLN A 118 35.04 14.20 13.39
CA GLN A 118 35.38 13.79 12.03
C GLN A 118 34.46 12.67 11.50
N ARG A 119 33.17 12.74 11.83
CA ARG A 119 32.17 11.71 11.50
C ARG A 119 30.87 12.30 10.99
N PHE A 120 30.19 11.53 10.15
CA PHE A 120 28.83 11.78 9.68
C PHE A 120 27.80 11.22 10.66
N PHE A 121 26.70 11.95 10.85
CA PHE A 121 25.57 11.56 11.70
C PHE A 121 24.25 12.00 11.06
N PHE A 122 23.12 11.50 11.54
CA PHE A 122 21.80 11.94 11.10
C PHE A 122 21.33 13.14 11.91
N LEU A 123 20.74 14.10 11.20
CA LEU A 123 20.15 15.32 11.76
C LEU A 123 18.76 15.56 11.18
N CYS A 124 17.82 15.91 12.04
CA CYS A 124 16.51 16.39 11.65
C CYS A 124 16.49 17.92 11.54
N ALA A 125 16.19 18.43 10.34
CA ALA A 125 16.05 19.88 10.12
C ALA A 125 14.84 20.50 10.85
N HIS A 126 13.83 19.69 11.21
CA HIS A 126 12.58 20.19 11.81
C HIS A 126 12.66 20.32 13.33
N CYS A 127 12.94 19.21 14.03
CA CYS A 127 12.94 19.17 15.50
C CYS A 127 14.35 19.18 16.11
N ARG A 128 15.40 19.29 15.28
CA ARG A 128 16.82 19.29 15.70
C ARG A 128 17.31 18.01 16.37
N TRP A 129 16.54 16.93 16.33
CA TRP A 129 17.00 15.61 16.74
C TRP A 129 18.27 15.20 15.97
N ASP A 130 19.23 14.61 16.66
CA ASP A 130 20.43 14.04 16.07
C ASP A 130 20.69 12.61 16.58
N SER A 131 21.56 11.89 15.88
CA SER A 131 21.84 10.48 16.15
C SER A 131 23.12 10.24 16.96
N LEU A 132 23.78 11.29 17.46
CA LEU A 132 25.06 11.17 18.17
C LEU A 132 24.89 10.46 19.50
N GLU A 133 23.82 10.77 20.24
CA GLU A 133 23.51 10.13 21.53
C GLU A 133 23.26 8.62 21.40
N LEU A 134 22.79 8.16 20.22
CA LEU A 134 22.59 6.75 19.91
C LEU A 134 23.88 6.02 19.52
N GLY A 135 25.01 6.73 19.44
CA GLY A 135 26.26 6.23 18.89
C GLY A 135 26.18 5.93 17.39
N LEU A 136 25.21 6.53 16.68
CA LEU A 136 24.99 6.30 15.27
C LEU A 136 25.71 7.41 14.48
N ALA A 137 27.01 7.21 14.33
CA ALA A 137 27.91 8.07 13.56
C ALA A 137 28.99 7.23 12.89
N ASP A 138 29.45 7.62 11.71
CA ASP A 138 30.41 6.85 10.92
C ASP A 138 31.34 7.78 10.14
N ASP A 139 32.48 7.30 9.67
CA ASP A 139 33.48 8.12 8.97
C ASP A 139 33.04 8.42 7.52
N ASP A 140 32.09 7.63 6.98
CA ASP A 140 31.52 7.76 5.64
C ASP A 140 29.96 7.77 5.68
N PRO A 141 29.29 8.62 4.86
CA PRO A 141 27.83 8.72 4.89
C PRO A 141 27.10 7.45 4.42
N ASP A 142 27.65 6.68 3.48
CA ASP A 142 27.05 5.40 3.05
C ASP A 142 27.28 4.33 4.12
N ALA A 143 28.45 4.32 4.78
CA ALA A 143 28.71 3.45 5.93
C ALA A 143 27.72 3.70 7.08
N LEU A 144 27.45 4.97 7.41
CA LEU A 144 26.42 5.37 8.39
C LEU A 144 25.05 4.76 8.07
N VAL A 145 24.60 4.90 6.82
CA VAL A 145 23.32 4.35 6.35
C VAL A 145 23.31 2.82 6.48
N MET A 146 24.39 2.15 6.10
CA MET A 146 24.51 0.69 6.20
C MET A 146 24.53 0.19 7.64
N THR A 147 25.24 0.88 8.54
CA THR A 147 25.25 0.61 9.97
C THR A 147 23.85 0.77 10.57
N ALA A 148 23.15 1.85 10.20
CA ALA A 148 21.77 2.08 10.64
C ALA A 148 20.78 1.02 10.13
N ILE A 149 20.89 0.61 8.85
CA ILE A 149 20.06 -0.47 8.27
C ILE A 149 20.32 -1.79 8.98
N THR A 150 21.60 -2.09 9.26
CA THR A 150 22.00 -3.33 9.92
C THR A 150 21.42 -3.38 11.32
N ARG A 151 21.52 -2.28 12.09
CA ARG A 151 20.92 -2.16 13.42
C ARG A 151 19.40 -2.22 13.39
N GLU A 152 18.72 -1.55 12.45
CA GLU A 152 17.26 -1.62 12.30
C GLU A 152 16.79 -3.06 11.99
N ARG A 153 17.59 -3.82 11.23
CA ARG A 153 17.29 -5.20 10.85
C ARG A 153 17.60 -6.23 11.93
N GLN A 154 18.51 -5.90 12.85
CA GLN A 154 18.82 -6.77 13.98
C GLN A 154 17.63 -6.82 14.92
N ALA A 155 16.78 -7.84 14.77
CA ALA A 155 15.79 -8.18 15.78
C ALA A 155 16.49 -8.98 16.88
N ALA A 156 16.28 -8.59 18.14
CA ALA A 156 16.89 -9.24 19.32
C ALA A 156 16.54 -10.75 19.44
N HIS A 157 15.57 -11.23 18.67
CA HIS A 157 15.06 -12.61 18.72
C HIS A 157 14.94 -13.26 17.33
N GLU A 158 15.68 -12.77 16.32
CA GLU A 158 15.63 -13.35 14.98
C GLU A 158 16.06 -14.83 14.99
N ASP A 159 17.10 -15.16 15.74
CA ASP A 159 17.58 -16.52 15.97
C ASP A 159 16.52 -17.43 16.60
N VAL A 160 15.83 -16.93 17.64
CA VAL A 160 14.70 -17.63 18.30
C VAL A 160 13.58 -17.90 17.30
N PHE A 161 13.22 -16.89 16.52
CA PHE A 161 12.17 -17.01 15.52
C PHE A 161 12.53 -18.05 14.45
N GLN A 162 13.77 -18.02 13.93
CA GLN A 162 14.22 -18.99 12.92
C GLN A 162 14.27 -20.42 13.48
N ALA A 163 14.68 -20.60 14.73
CA ALA A 163 14.65 -21.90 15.40
C ALA A 163 13.22 -22.44 15.54
N LEU A 164 12.29 -21.63 16.06
CA LEU A 164 10.88 -22.01 16.21
C LEU A 164 10.22 -22.29 14.86
N HIS A 165 10.45 -21.43 13.86
CA HIS A 165 9.90 -21.59 12.52
C HIS A 165 10.38 -22.90 11.88
N SER A 166 11.68 -23.22 12.00
CA SER A 166 12.24 -24.48 11.50
C SER A 166 11.59 -25.70 12.19
N HIS A 167 11.45 -25.65 13.52
CA HIS A 167 10.81 -26.71 14.30
C HIS A 167 9.37 -26.98 13.84
N TYR A 168 8.53 -25.95 13.69
CA TYR A 168 7.13 -26.12 13.30
C TYR A 168 6.95 -26.49 11.83
N LEU A 169 7.82 -26.03 10.93
CA LEU A 169 7.82 -26.49 9.53
C LEU A 169 8.09 -27.99 9.44
N THR A 170 9.08 -28.48 10.19
CA THR A 170 9.40 -29.91 10.22
C THR A 170 8.27 -30.74 10.82
N LEU A 171 7.63 -30.28 11.89
CA LEU A 171 6.43 -30.90 12.48
C LEU A 171 5.25 -30.95 11.49
N SER A 172 5.05 -29.90 10.69
CA SER A 172 4.02 -29.89 9.65
C SER A 172 4.34 -30.89 8.53
N SER A 173 5.62 -31.12 8.24
CA SER A 173 6.02 -32.12 7.23
C SER A 173 5.90 -33.56 7.72
N SER A 174 6.12 -33.83 9.00
CA SER A 174 5.98 -35.17 9.59
C SER A 174 4.53 -35.57 9.83
N SER A 175 3.64 -34.61 10.09
CA SER A 175 2.19 -34.83 10.17
C SER A 175 1.49 -35.03 8.81
N SER A 176 2.18 -34.74 7.70
CA SER A 176 1.63 -34.85 6.33
C SER A 176 1.81 -36.24 5.68
N GLY A 177 2.28 -37.24 6.44
CA GLY A 177 2.55 -38.60 5.99
C GLY A 177 1.34 -39.46 5.58
N SER A 178 0.16 -38.88 5.42
CA SER A 178 -1.02 -39.63 4.96
C SER A 178 -1.86 -38.99 3.86
N ASN A 179 -1.70 -37.71 3.46
CA ASN A 179 -2.59 -37.14 2.41
C ASN A 179 -2.07 -35.94 1.57
N ALA A 180 -0.77 -35.56 1.62
CA ALA A 180 -0.34 -34.25 1.08
C ALA A 180 0.42 -34.27 -0.28
N ALA A 181 0.29 -35.31 -1.11
CA ALA A 181 0.95 -35.31 -2.43
C ALA A 181 0.27 -34.39 -3.47
N THR A 182 -0.94 -33.87 -3.21
CA THR A 182 -1.75 -33.18 -4.23
C THR A 182 -1.93 -31.67 -4.00
N ALA A 183 -1.41 -31.09 -2.90
CA ALA A 183 -1.73 -29.71 -2.50
C ALA A 183 -0.60 -28.67 -2.71
N LEU A 184 0.60 -29.09 -3.16
CA LEU A 184 1.75 -28.19 -3.28
C LEU A 184 1.89 -27.45 -4.62
N ALA A 185 0.93 -27.57 -5.54
CA ALA A 185 0.93 -26.81 -6.79
C ALA A 185 0.26 -25.42 -6.70
N SER A 186 -0.45 -25.11 -5.61
CA SER A 186 -1.35 -23.93 -5.58
C SER A 186 -1.00 -22.85 -4.56
N ALA A 187 0.03 -23.03 -3.73
CA ALA A 187 0.44 -22.05 -2.72
C ALA A 187 1.78 -21.39 -3.07
N SER A 188 1.89 -20.85 -4.29
CA SER A 188 2.95 -19.91 -4.66
C SER A 188 2.40 -18.49 -4.62
N GLY A 189 2.08 -18.00 -3.43
CA GLY A 189 1.59 -16.64 -3.23
C GLY A 189 1.69 -16.25 -1.76
N ALA A 190 2.52 -15.24 -1.49
CA ALA A 190 2.69 -14.57 -0.19
C ALA A 190 3.56 -15.28 0.88
N ALA A 191 4.87 -15.37 0.62
CA ALA A 191 5.86 -15.24 1.68
C ALA A 191 6.47 -13.83 1.60
N LEU A 192 5.98 -12.92 2.44
CA LEU A 192 6.53 -11.57 2.62
C LEU A 192 7.91 -11.68 3.26
N GLY A 193 8.88 -11.00 2.63
CA GLY A 193 10.30 -11.30 2.73
C GLY A 193 10.96 -10.95 4.05
N ARG A 194 11.69 -11.93 4.61
CA ARG A 194 12.91 -11.77 5.43
C ARG A 194 13.74 -13.06 5.43
N SER A 195 14.13 -13.57 4.26
CA SER A 195 15.01 -14.76 4.24
C SER A 195 16.14 -14.64 3.21
N SER A 196 16.64 -13.43 2.91
CA SER A 196 17.61 -13.28 1.82
C SER A 196 18.96 -13.98 2.05
N SER A 197 19.32 -14.42 3.25
CA SER A 197 20.57 -15.18 3.47
C SER A 197 20.35 -16.69 3.31
N LEU A 198 19.33 -17.24 3.95
CA LEU A 198 18.96 -18.66 3.87
C LEU A 198 18.25 -19.01 2.55
N GLN A 199 17.49 -18.09 1.96
CA GLN A 199 16.90 -18.24 0.63
C GLN A 199 17.96 -18.11 -0.46
N MET A 200 19.01 -17.30 -0.31
CA MET A 200 20.13 -17.31 -1.27
C MET A 200 20.93 -18.60 -1.15
N LEU A 201 21.09 -19.15 0.07
CA LEU A 201 21.68 -20.48 0.26
C LEU A 201 20.76 -21.57 -0.27
N ALA A 202 19.44 -21.48 -0.07
CA ALA A 202 18.45 -22.44 -0.54
C ALA A 202 18.21 -22.34 -2.05
N ASP A 203 18.29 -21.15 -2.65
CA ASP A 203 18.22 -20.92 -4.09
C ASP A 203 19.55 -21.27 -4.74
N SER A 204 20.69 -21.07 -4.08
CA SER A 204 21.99 -21.64 -4.49
C SER A 204 21.99 -23.17 -4.39
N MET A 205 21.36 -23.75 -3.37
CA MET A 205 21.16 -25.20 -3.21
C MET A 205 20.14 -25.75 -4.22
N LYS A 206 19.10 -24.99 -4.56
CA LYS A 206 18.13 -25.33 -5.62
C LYS A 206 18.74 -25.17 -7.01
N GLU A 207 19.60 -24.19 -7.23
CA GLU A 207 20.38 -24.02 -8.46
C GLU A 207 21.42 -25.13 -8.57
N LEU A 208 22.11 -25.50 -7.47
CA LEU A 208 22.95 -26.69 -7.38
C LEU A 208 22.17 -27.99 -7.60
N GLN A 209 20.90 -28.06 -7.15
CA GLN A 209 19.98 -29.16 -7.44
C GLN A 209 19.52 -29.16 -8.90
N ARG A 210 19.28 -28.00 -9.52
CA ARG A 210 18.97 -27.85 -10.95
C ARG A 210 20.17 -28.20 -11.82
N GLU A 211 21.36 -27.77 -11.43
CA GLU A 211 22.63 -28.15 -12.04
C GLU A 211 22.91 -29.65 -11.84
N HIS A 212 22.59 -30.22 -10.68
CA HIS A 212 22.64 -31.67 -10.44
C HIS A 212 21.63 -32.42 -11.28
N GLN A 213 20.40 -31.91 -11.44
CA GLN A 213 19.36 -32.49 -12.29
C GLN A 213 19.74 -32.39 -13.76
N MET A 214 20.33 -31.28 -14.21
CA MET A 214 20.89 -31.11 -15.56
C MET A 214 22.13 -31.98 -15.77
N LYS A 215 23.00 -32.17 -14.76
CA LYS A 215 24.11 -33.13 -14.78
C LYS A 215 23.58 -34.56 -14.87
N LYS A 216 22.54 -34.90 -14.10
CA LYS A 216 21.84 -36.19 -14.12
C LYS A 216 21.22 -36.45 -15.50
N PHE A 217 20.57 -35.45 -16.09
CA PHE A 217 20.01 -35.54 -17.44
C PHE A 217 21.11 -35.66 -18.51
N ARG A 218 22.20 -34.89 -18.41
CA ARG A 218 23.38 -35.04 -19.30
C ARG A 218 24.04 -36.41 -19.17
N LEU A 219 24.18 -36.93 -17.95
CA LEU A 219 24.74 -38.25 -17.67
C LEU A 219 23.82 -39.39 -18.13
N GLN A 220 22.50 -39.20 -18.03
CA GLN A 220 21.48 -40.12 -18.54
C GLN A 220 21.49 -40.16 -20.07
N ARG A 221 21.69 -39.01 -20.72
CA ARG A 221 21.85 -38.91 -22.18
C ARG A 221 23.18 -39.49 -22.68
N MET A 222 24.22 -39.48 -21.85
CA MET A 222 25.46 -40.21 -22.12
C MET A 222 25.32 -41.73 -21.87
N ALA A 223 24.37 -42.17 -21.03
CA ALA A 223 24.09 -43.59 -20.76
C ALA A 223 23.36 -44.30 -21.92
N GLU A 224 22.67 -43.55 -22.78
CA GLU A 224 22.11 -44.06 -24.04
C GLU A 224 23.21 -44.53 -25.02
N MET A 225 24.50 -44.22 -24.76
CA MET A 225 25.67 -44.61 -25.54
C MET A 225 26.50 -45.75 -24.91
N GLY A 226 25.91 -46.55 -24.01
CA GLY A 226 26.50 -47.74 -23.39
C GLY A 226 27.41 -47.38 -22.19
N GLY A 227 27.64 -48.22 -21.18
CA GLY A 227 27.16 -49.52 -20.75
C GLY A 227 27.98 -49.83 -19.49
N TRP A 228 27.32 -50.21 -18.38
CA TRP A 228 27.91 -50.74 -17.14
C TRP A 228 28.59 -49.80 -16.10
N LYS A 229 28.82 -48.50 -16.36
CA LYS A 229 29.28 -47.54 -15.32
C LYS A 229 28.16 -46.66 -14.71
N HIS A 230 26.95 -46.73 -15.24
CA HIS A 230 25.83 -45.86 -14.87
C HIS A 230 25.22 -46.23 -13.51
N ASP A 231 25.01 -47.52 -13.26
CA ASP A 231 24.35 -47.97 -12.02
C ASP A 231 25.23 -47.73 -10.79
N GLN A 232 26.55 -47.89 -10.92
CA GLN A 232 27.51 -47.55 -9.85
C GLN A 232 27.58 -46.05 -9.58
N ALA A 233 27.42 -45.21 -10.61
CA ALA A 233 27.42 -43.76 -10.45
C ALA A 233 26.10 -43.27 -9.83
N LEU A 234 24.96 -43.83 -10.25
CA LEU A 234 23.66 -43.58 -9.63
C LEU A 234 23.63 -44.04 -8.18
N ALA A 235 24.17 -45.22 -7.87
CA ALA A 235 24.27 -45.72 -6.50
C ALA A 235 25.13 -44.81 -5.62
N LYS A 236 26.29 -44.34 -6.11
CA LYS A 236 27.13 -43.37 -5.37
C LYS A 236 26.48 -42.01 -5.19
N VAL A 237 25.68 -41.57 -6.17
CA VAL A 237 24.90 -40.32 -6.05
C VAL A 237 23.78 -40.50 -5.02
N GLN A 238 23.08 -41.62 -5.05
CA GLN A 238 22.04 -41.95 -4.07
C GLN A 238 22.61 -42.12 -2.66
N GLU A 239 23.76 -42.77 -2.51
CA GLU A 239 24.47 -42.93 -1.24
C GLU A 239 24.93 -41.57 -0.69
N LYS A 240 25.41 -40.68 -1.56
CA LYS A 240 25.77 -39.31 -1.18
C LYS A 240 24.56 -38.42 -0.86
N GLU A 241 23.44 -38.60 -1.57
CA GLU A 241 22.17 -37.93 -1.26
C GLU A 241 21.60 -38.41 0.07
N GLN A 242 21.63 -39.72 0.33
CA GLN A 242 21.26 -40.33 1.60
C GLN A 242 22.17 -39.84 2.72
N TRP A 243 23.48 -39.81 2.52
CA TRP A 243 24.43 -39.25 3.50
C TRP A 243 24.15 -37.77 3.80
N LEU A 244 23.86 -36.94 2.79
CA LEU A 244 23.49 -35.53 3.01
C LEU A 244 22.14 -35.38 3.72
N LEU A 245 21.20 -36.30 3.50
CA LEU A 245 19.92 -36.39 4.23
C LEU A 245 20.13 -36.86 5.68
N GLU A 246 20.99 -37.85 5.90
CA GLU A 246 21.42 -38.35 7.22
C GLU A 246 22.10 -37.24 8.01
N GLN A 247 23.07 -36.54 7.41
CA GLN A 247 23.79 -35.42 8.03
C GLN A 247 22.85 -34.24 8.30
N ARG A 248 21.90 -33.95 7.41
CA ARG A 248 20.85 -32.97 7.66
C ARG A 248 19.98 -33.37 8.85
N ARG A 249 19.62 -34.65 8.97
CA ARG A 249 18.82 -35.20 10.08
C ARG A 249 19.61 -35.20 11.41
N GLU A 250 20.89 -35.59 11.36
CA GLU A 250 21.80 -35.65 12.51
C GLU A 250 22.27 -34.27 12.99
N HIS A 251 22.34 -33.25 12.14
CA HIS A 251 22.69 -31.89 12.57
C HIS A 251 21.47 -31.02 12.89
N GLN A 252 20.37 -31.15 12.14
CA GLN A 252 19.19 -30.33 12.40
C GLN A 252 18.42 -30.73 13.66
N TRP A 253 18.54 -31.95 14.18
CA TRP A 253 17.76 -32.36 15.35
C TRP A 253 18.48 -32.09 16.68
N PRO A 254 19.75 -32.49 16.90
CA PRO A 254 20.46 -32.23 18.15
C PRO A 254 20.84 -30.77 18.32
N GLU A 255 21.24 -30.07 17.26
CA GLU A 255 21.59 -28.64 17.36
C GLU A 255 20.33 -27.78 17.54
N LEU A 256 19.21 -28.11 16.89
CA LEU A 256 17.92 -27.45 17.13
C LEU A 256 17.37 -27.77 18.52
N GLN A 257 17.46 -29.01 18.99
CA GLN A 257 17.08 -29.37 20.36
C GLN A 257 17.97 -28.66 21.39
N LYS A 258 19.27 -28.55 21.13
CA LYS A 258 20.21 -27.79 21.95
C LYS A 258 19.93 -26.29 21.92
N GLN A 259 19.59 -25.72 20.76
CA GLN A 259 19.15 -24.33 20.64
C GLN A 259 17.83 -24.09 21.37
N LEU A 260 16.82 -24.96 21.20
CA LEU A 260 15.56 -24.87 21.93
C LEU A 260 15.74 -25.06 23.45
N ALA A 261 16.61 -25.97 23.88
CA ALA A 261 16.96 -26.15 25.30
C ALA A 261 17.76 -24.95 25.85
N ALA A 262 18.64 -24.36 25.04
CA ALA A 262 19.33 -23.11 25.36
C ALA A 262 18.34 -21.95 25.46
N LEU A 263 17.34 -21.87 24.58
CA LEU A 263 16.27 -20.86 24.64
C LEU A 263 15.33 -21.05 25.83
N GLN A 264 15.05 -22.30 26.22
CA GLN A 264 14.31 -22.62 27.45
C GLN A 264 15.08 -22.22 28.72
N THR A 265 16.41 -22.30 28.71
CA THR A 265 17.27 -21.97 29.86
C THR A 265 17.71 -20.50 29.90
N GLN A 266 17.84 -19.85 28.75
CA GLN A 266 18.10 -18.42 28.66
C GLN A 266 16.91 -17.58 29.08
N GLY A 267 15.70 -18.17 29.10
CA GLY A 267 14.47 -17.42 29.19
C GLY A 267 14.34 -16.54 27.96
N THR A 268 13.12 -16.33 27.49
CA THR A 268 12.85 -15.14 26.69
C THR A 268 13.48 -13.93 27.39
N SER A 269 14.14 -13.00 26.68
CA SER A 269 14.57 -11.74 27.29
C SER A 269 13.38 -10.82 27.68
N TRP A 270 12.20 -11.37 27.90
CA TRP A 270 11.47 -10.99 29.09
C TRP A 270 12.36 -11.41 30.27
N SER A 271 13.30 -10.54 30.67
CA SER A 271 13.50 -10.34 32.10
C SER A 271 12.11 -10.50 32.70
N GLU A 272 11.87 -11.50 33.55
CA GLU A 272 10.71 -11.41 34.41
C GLU A 272 10.74 -9.97 34.93
N ASP A 273 9.78 -9.15 34.53
CA ASP A 273 9.65 -7.82 35.07
C ASP A 273 9.27 -8.08 36.51
N THR A 274 10.29 -8.35 37.33
CA THR A 274 10.08 -8.68 38.71
C THR A 274 9.31 -7.47 39.26
N PRO A 275 8.33 -7.69 40.14
CA PRO A 275 7.51 -6.60 40.65
C PRO A 275 8.36 -5.45 41.20
N GLU A 276 9.58 -5.72 41.66
CA GLU A 276 10.59 -4.73 42.08
C GLU A 276 11.12 -3.88 40.92
N ARG A 277 11.41 -4.47 39.74
CA ARG A 277 11.90 -3.78 38.54
C ARG A 277 10.82 -2.90 37.93
N ALA A 278 9.59 -3.41 37.88
CA ALA A 278 8.42 -2.64 37.46
C ALA A 278 8.16 -1.46 38.42
N ARG A 279 8.23 -1.70 39.73
CA ARG A 279 8.08 -0.66 40.75
C ARG A 279 9.17 0.41 40.65
N GLY A 280 10.44 0.02 40.50
CA GLY A 280 11.54 0.96 40.31
C GLY A 280 11.41 1.77 39.02
N THR A 281 10.84 1.19 37.96
CA THR A 281 10.57 1.91 36.71
C THR A 281 9.43 2.92 36.90
N LEU A 282 8.36 2.55 37.60
CA LEU A 282 7.25 3.44 37.95
C LEU A 282 7.69 4.58 38.86
N GLU A 283 8.55 4.30 39.84
CA GLU A 283 9.12 5.31 40.73
C GLU A 283 9.97 6.33 39.96
N LYS A 284 10.80 5.86 39.03
CA LYS A 284 11.55 6.75 38.12
C LYS A 284 10.63 7.60 37.26
N LEU A 285 9.62 7.00 36.63
CA LEU A 285 8.65 7.72 35.80
C LEU A 285 7.82 8.73 36.59
N ALA A 286 7.46 8.41 37.84
CA ALA A 286 6.72 9.32 38.72
C ALA A 286 7.57 10.52 39.19
N GLN A 287 8.90 10.37 39.19
CA GLN A 287 9.84 11.44 39.52
C GLN A 287 10.25 12.28 38.30
N THR A 288 9.99 11.79 37.08
CA THR A 288 10.26 12.54 35.84
C THR A 288 9.29 13.72 35.73
N SER A 289 9.82 14.92 35.69
CA SER A 289 9.05 16.16 35.47
C SER A 289 9.09 16.64 34.01
N ASP A 290 10.15 16.32 33.28
CA ASP A 290 10.27 16.62 31.86
C ASP A 290 9.71 15.49 30.99
N MET A 291 8.55 15.75 30.39
CA MET A 291 7.89 14.79 29.49
C MET A 291 8.62 14.61 28.15
N GLY A 292 9.59 15.49 27.82
CA GLY A 292 10.43 15.35 26.62
C GLY A 292 11.38 14.16 26.69
N GLU A 293 11.74 13.71 27.89
CA GLU A 293 12.62 12.54 28.10
C GLU A 293 11.88 11.20 27.90
N VAL A 294 10.54 11.23 27.93
CA VAL A 294 9.69 10.05 27.85
C VAL A 294 9.10 9.95 26.45
N SER A 295 9.30 8.81 25.80
CA SER A 295 8.72 8.58 24.48
C SER A 295 7.19 8.50 24.53
N THR A 296 6.53 9.04 23.52
CA THR A 296 5.09 8.89 23.35
C THR A 296 4.75 7.50 22.80
N LEU A 297 3.49 7.09 22.95
CA LEU A 297 3.03 5.83 22.35
C LEU A 297 3.20 5.84 20.82
N HIS A 298 2.90 6.96 20.17
CA HIS A 298 3.07 7.13 18.73
C HIS A 298 4.52 6.87 18.30
N GLN A 299 5.48 7.52 18.96
CA GLN A 299 6.91 7.35 18.68
C GLN A 299 7.37 5.89 18.83
N ARG A 300 6.91 5.18 19.87
CA ARG A 300 7.22 3.75 20.05
C ARG A 300 6.61 2.87 18.96
N LEU A 301 5.39 3.19 18.52
CA LEU A 301 4.71 2.41 17.48
C LEU A 301 5.30 2.62 16.08
N LEU A 302 6.13 3.65 15.86
CA LEU A 302 6.89 3.81 14.61
C LEU A 302 7.91 2.68 14.41
N ASN A 303 8.46 2.13 15.50
CA ASN A 303 9.33 0.97 15.48
C ASN A 303 8.83 -0.11 16.47
N PRO A 304 7.88 -0.97 16.05
CA PRO A 304 7.22 -1.89 16.97
C PRO A 304 8.15 -2.96 17.56
N LEU A 305 9.32 -3.20 16.94
CA LEU A 305 10.31 -4.18 17.41
C LEU A 305 11.22 -3.62 18.51
N ASP A 306 11.34 -2.30 18.62
CA ASP A 306 12.16 -1.62 19.61
C ASP A 306 11.40 -0.41 20.19
N GLN A 307 10.69 -0.67 21.29
CA GLN A 307 9.76 0.28 21.91
C GLN A 307 10.34 0.92 23.17
N SER A 308 11.49 1.58 23.04
CA SER A 308 12.11 2.27 24.18
C SER A 308 11.18 3.30 24.80
N ARG A 309 11.11 3.33 26.14
CA ARG A 309 10.35 4.34 26.91
C ARG A 309 11.07 5.68 27.02
N ARG A 310 12.39 5.70 26.78
CA ARG A 310 13.16 6.94 26.80
C ARG A 310 13.29 7.53 25.39
N ALA A 311 13.15 8.84 25.27
CA ALA A 311 13.18 9.54 23.99
C ALA A 311 14.58 9.54 23.33
N ASP A 312 15.65 9.62 24.14
CA ASP A 312 17.06 9.57 23.73
C ASP A 312 17.46 8.22 23.11
N GLN A 313 16.73 7.16 23.43
CA GLN A 313 16.96 5.80 22.92
C GLN A 313 16.07 5.45 21.71
N LEU A 314 15.26 6.39 21.20
CA LEU A 314 14.42 6.12 20.04
C LEU A 314 15.25 6.00 18.76
N PHE A 315 15.21 4.82 18.14
CA PHE A 315 15.97 4.57 16.91
C PHE A 315 15.23 5.08 15.65
N PRO A 316 15.90 5.78 14.72
CA PRO A 316 15.30 6.19 13.46
C PRO A 316 14.98 4.97 12.59
N SER A 317 13.84 4.99 11.89
CA SER A 317 13.43 3.88 11.02
C SER A 317 13.31 4.32 9.56
N ARG A 318 13.45 3.38 8.64
CA ARG A 318 13.29 3.67 7.21
C ARG A 318 11.80 3.81 6.91
N PRO A 319 11.34 4.90 6.25
CA PRO A 319 9.93 5.10 5.98
C PRO A 319 9.39 4.04 5.03
N LEU A 320 8.10 3.72 5.18
CA LEU A 320 7.41 2.78 4.31
C LEU A 320 7.37 3.28 2.87
N LEU A 321 7.53 2.36 1.93
CA LEU A 321 7.35 2.63 0.50
C LEU A 321 5.87 2.93 0.23
N ARG A 322 5.64 3.89 -0.65
CA ARG A 322 4.32 4.19 -1.22
C ARG A 322 4.09 3.32 -2.44
N VAL A 323 2.83 3.08 -2.76
CA VAL A 323 2.42 2.23 -3.87
C VAL A 323 1.74 3.06 -4.94
N LYS A 324 2.07 2.81 -6.19
CA LYS A 324 1.28 3.25 -7.35
C LYS A 324 0.28 2.18 -7.72
N ARG A 325 -0.97 2.59 -7.87
CA ARG A 325 -2.12 1.69 -8.04
C ARG A 325 -2.64 1.75 -9.46
N THR A 326 -2.95 0.57 -10.00
CA THR A 326 -3.66 0.39 -11.26
C THR A 326 -5.08 -0.07 -10.94
N TRP A 327 -6.06 0.42 -11.70
CA TRP A 327 -7.46 0.03 -11.55
C TRP A 327 -7.92 -0.68 -12.82
N ARG A 328 -8.64 -1.79 -12.66
CA ARG A 328 -9.14 -2.60 -13.77
C ARG A 328 -10.61 -2.93 -13.58
N CYS A 329 -11.39 -2.94 -14.65
CA CYS A 329 -12.80 -3.29 -14.64
C CYS A 329 -12.98 -4.81 -14.53
N VAL A 330 -13.78 -5.26 -13.56
CA VAL A 330 -14.06 -6.68 -13.30
C VAL A 330 -14.72 -7.33 -14.52
N GLU A 331 -15.82 -6.77 -15.01
CA GLU A 331 -16.56 -7.31 -16.15
C GLU A 331 -15.71 -7.37 -17.42
N SER A 332 -14.81 -6.39 -17.62
CA SER A 332 -13.92 -6.40 -18.77
C SER A 332 -12.86 -7.51 -18.66
N ILE A 333 -12.40 -7.83 -17.45
CA ILE A 333 -11.52 -8.97 -17.18
C ILE A 333 -12.26 -10.29 -17.45
N GLU A 334 -13.50 -10.42 -16.98
CA GLU A 334 -14.33 -11.62 -17.20
C GLU A 334 -14.61 -11.89 -18.68
N ARG A 335 -14.73 -10.82 -19.49
CA ARG A 335 -14.83 -10.91 -20.97
C ARG A 335 -13.51 -11.24 -21.67
N GLY A 336 -12.43 -11.50 -20.93
CA GLY A 336 -11.11 -11.86 -21.47
C GLY A 336 -10.26 -10.68 -21.93
N SER A 337 -10.65 -9.43 -21.65
CA SER A 337 -9.84 -8.25 -21.97
C SER A 337 -8.94 -7.85 -20.80
N ALA A 338 -7.93 -7.01 -21.07
CA ALA A 338 -7.10 -6.49 -19.99
C ALA A 338 -7.88 -5.60 -19.00
N GLY A 339 -9.01 -5.01 -19.40
CA GLY A 339 -9.88 -4.22 -18.52
C GLY A 339 -9.21 -3.01 -17.84
N ILE A 340 -8.05 -2.52 -18.31
CA ILE A 340 -7.32 -1.43 -17.66
C ILE A 340 -8.11 -0.12 -17.75
N LEU A 341 -8.49 0.42 -16.59
CA LEU A 341 -9.15 1.72 -16.44
C LEU A 341 -8.13 2.83 -16.24
N VAL A 342 -7.21 2.64 -15.28
CA VAL A 342 -6.16 3.62 -14.97
C VAL A 342 -4.85 2.87 -14.71
N LYS A 343 -3.79 3.30 -15.37
CA LYS A 343 -2.42 2.81 -15.17
C LYS A 343 -1.44 3.99 -15.08
N PRO A 344 -0.82 4.24 -13.92
CA PRO A 344 0.11 5.33 -13.73
C PRO A 344 1.44 5.09 -14.45
N GLN A 345 2.22 6.14 -14.67
CA GLN A 345 3.64 5.99 -15.02
C GLN A 345 4.42 5.35 -13.87
N ILE A 346 5.50 4.64 -14.19
CA ILE A 346 6.32 3.95 -13.18
C ILE A 346 7.10 4.98 -12.36
N SER A 347 7.87 5.85 -13.02
CA SER A 347 8.65 6.87 -12.31
C SER A 347 7.74 7.89 -11.59
N PRO A 348 7.97 8.16 -10.30
CA PRO A 348 7.21 9.14 -9.51
C PRO A 348 7.21 10.55 -10.08
N MET A 349 8.15 10.92 -10.95
CA MET A 349 8.27 12.28 -11.50
C MET A 349 7.79 12.42 -12.95
N SER A 350 7.33 11.35 -13.61
CA SER A 350 7.01 11.39 -15.05
C SER A 350 5.89 12.36 -15.46
N GLY A 351 5.02 12.76 -14.53
CA GLY A 351 3.97 13.74 -14.80
C GLY A 351 4.28 15.14 -14.31
N ASP A 352 5.50 15.39 -13.82
CA ASP A 352 5.89 16.71 -13.34
C ASP A 352 5.99 17.70 -14.51
N SER A 353 5.11 18.70 -14.47
CA SER A 353 5.02 19.75 -15.49
C SER A 353 6.20 20.72 -15.47
N SER A 354 7.05 20.72 -14.45
CA SER A 354 8.29 21.52 -14.47
C SER A 354 9.41 20.86 -15.30
N LEU A 355 9.25 19.60 -15.70
CA LEU A 355 10.22 18.93 -16.54
C LEU A 355 10.06 19.35 -18.01
N PRO A 356 11.16 19.45 -18.78
CA PRO A 356 11.14 19.90 -20.17
C PRO A 356 10.53 18.89 -21.15
N VAL A 357 10.13 17.70 -20.67
CA VAL A 357 9.58 16.61 -21.48
C VAL A 357 8.06 16.60 -21.33
N SER A 358 7.33 16.13 -22.34
CA SER A 358 5.87 16.02 -22.26
C SER A 358 5.45 15.20 -21.04
N ALA A 359 4.93 15.89 -20.04
CA ALA A 359 4.63 15.32 -18.73
C ALA A 359 3.26 14.64 -18.75
N SER A 360 3.22 13.37 -18.35
CA SER A 360 1.96 12.67 -18.10
C SER A 360 2.07 11.79 -16.86
N TRP A 361 1.12 11.94 -15.94
CA TRP A 361 1.01 11.09 -14.75
C TRP A 361 0.59 9.65 -15.07
N PHE A 362 -0.06 9.44 -16.22
CA PHE A 362 -0.70 8.18 -16.58
C PHE A 362 -0.20 7.64 -17.93
N LYS A 363 0.02 6.32 -18.00
CA LYS A 363 0.16 5.59 -19.27
C LYS A 363 -1.19 5.38 -19.94
N LYS A 364 -2.22 5.14 -19.12
CA LYS A 364 -3.62 5.05 -19.53
C LYS A 364 -4.48 5.63 -18.42
N ALA A 365 -5.46 6.45 -18.78
CA ALA A 365 -6.42 6.99 -17.83
C ALA A 365 -7.78 7.15 -18.52
N ASN A 366 -8.72 6.28 -18.18
CA ASN A 366 -10.10 6.37 -18.61
C ASN A 366 -10.94 6.90 -17.43
N LEU A 367 -10.74 8.18 -17.10
CA LEU A 367 -11.44 8.82 -16.00
C LEU A 367 -12.85 9.21 -16.44
N ALA A 368 -13.87 9.02 -15.60
CA ALA A 368 -15.25 9.33 -16.00
C ALA A 368 -15.41 10.78 -16.50
N ALA A 369 -14.73 11.74 -15.88
CA ALA A 369 -14.79 13.16 -16.25
C ALA A 369 -14.33 13.47 -17.69
N GLN A 370 -13.63 12.55 -18.36
CA GLN A 370 -13.21 12.70 -19.75
C GLN A 370 -14.23 12.15 -20.76
N TYR A 371 -15.22 11.36 -20.30
CA TYR A 371 -16.17 10.63 -21.15
C TYR A 371 -17.63 10.99 -20.87
N VAL A 372 -17.95 11.49 -19.67
CA VAL A 372 -19.32 11.87 -19.32
C VAL A 372 -19.46 13.36 -19.01
N PRO A 373 -20.62 13.97 -19.26
CA PRO A 373 -20.84 15.38 -18.97
C PRO A 373 -20.62 15.70 -17.50
N VAL A 374 -19.80 16.70 -17.22
CA VAL A 374 -19.52 17.18 -15.87
C VAL A 374 -20.57 18.20 -15.49
N VAL A 375 -21.32 17.91 -14.43
CA VAL A 375 -22.46 18.68 -13.96
C VAL A 375 -22.06 19.35 -12.64
N THR A 376 -22.10 20.68 -12.61
CA THR A 376 -21.68 21.49 -11.46
C THR A 376 -22.72 22.55 -11.13
N PHE A 377 -22.82 22.95 -9.86
CA PHE A 377 -23.66 24.09 -9.48
C PHE A 377 -22.94 25.39 -9.83
N GLN A 378 -23.50 26.15 -10.77
CA GLN A 378 -23.13 27.55 -10.96
C GLN A 378 -23.75 28.43 -9.87
N ARG A 379 -24.96 28.09 -9.43
CA ARG A 379 -25.61 28.66 -8.26
C ARG A 379 -26.17 27.54 -7.40
N LEU A 380 -25.76 27.52 -6.12
CA LEU A 380 -26.24 26.56 -5.15
C LEU A 380 -27.76 26.64 -5.00
N PRO A 381 -28.42 25.54 -4.61
CA PRO A 381 -29.86 25.54 -4.41
C PRO A 381 -30.28 26.54 -3.33
N TYR A 382 -31.26 27.39 -3.65
CA TYR A 382 -31.83 28.39 -2.76
C TYR A 382 -33.36 28.32 -2.79
N TYR A 383 -34.00 28.67 -1.67
CA TYR A 383 -35.45 28.77 -1.58
C TYR A 383 -35.96 30.04 -2.25
N VAL A 384 -37.03 29.93 -3.05
CA VAL A 384 -37.70 31.08 -3.66
C VAL A 384 -38.59 31.77 -2.62
N GLU A 385 -38.52 33.11 -2.52
CA GLU A 385 -39.34 33.87 -1.58
C GLU A 385 -40.84 33.59 -1.79
N GLY A 386 -41.51 33.08 -0.76
CA GLY A 386 -42.95 32.82 -0.77
C GLY A 386 -43.39 31.42 -1.24
N GLY A 387 -42.47 30.48 -1.46
CA GLY A 387 -42.80 29.08 -1.77
C GLY A 387 -41.78 28.06 -1.24
N GLU A 388 -42.19 26.79 -1.16
CA GLU A 388 -41.30 25.64 -0.82
C GLU A 388 -40.40 25.22 -2.02
N ASN A 389 -40.39 26.02 -3.08
CA ASN A 389 -39.68 25.69 -4.31
C ASN A 389 -38.19 25.99 -4.17
N VAL A 390 -37.37 25.06 -4.62
CA VAL A 390 -35.91 25.18 -4.64
C VAL A 390 -35.46 25.41 -6.08
N GLU A 391 -34.67 26.46 -6.28
CA GLU A 391 -34.07 26.78 -7.56
C GLU A 391 -32.56 26.61 -7.50
N CYS A 392 -31.97 26.08 -8.58
CA CYS A 392 -30.54 26.05 -8.75
C CYS A 392 -30.15 26.30 -10.21
N VAL A 393 -28.92 26.75 -10.41
CA VAL A 393 -28.34 26.90 -11.76
C VAL A 393 -27.22 25.90 -11.88
N VAL A 394 -27.34 25.04 -12.90
CA VAL A 394 -26.40 23.95 -13.15
C VAL A 394 -25.69 24.22 -14.47
N LEU A 395 -24.37 24.10 -14.43
CA LEU A 395 -23.51 24.09 -15.62
C LEU A 395 -23.27 22.64 -16.02
N VAL A 396 -23.56 22.32 -17.28
CA VAL A 396 -23.26 21.02 -17.87
C VAL A 396 -22.16 21.20 -18.90
N GLU A 397 -20.98 20.67 -18.62
CA GLU A 397 -19.83 20.66 -19.51
C GLU A 397 -19.72 19.31 -20.19
N ASN A 398 -19.89 19.28 -21.52
CA ASN A 398 -19.64 18.07 -22.30
C ASN A 398 -18.14 17.97 -22.64
N PRO A 399 -17.43 16.93 -22.17
CA PRO A 399 -16.03 16.75 -22.53
C PRO A 399 -15.84 16.21 -23.96
N LEU A 400 -16.91 15.71 -24.59
CA LEU A 400 -16.89 15.12 -25.93
C LEU A 400 -17.27 16.15 -27.00
N ASP A 401 -16.78 15.94 -28.23
CA ASP A 401 -17.19 16.72 -29.40
C ASP A 401 -18.60 16.32 -29.90
N ASP A 402 -19.04 15.10 -29.56
CA ASP A 402 -20.35 14.57 -29.95
C ASP A 402 -21.50 15.19 -29.15
N ALA A 403 -22.68 15.28 -29.78
CA ALA A 403 -23.87 15.80 -29.14
C ALA A 403 -24.38 14.85 -28.04
N ILE A 404 -24.55 15.38 -26.84
CA ILE A 404 -25.14 14.65 -25.70
C ILE A 404 -26.64 14.90 -25.61
N ARG A 405 -27.41 13.84 -25.35
CA ARG A 405 -28.83 13.95 -25.01
C ARG A 405 -29.00 13.90 -23.51
N ILE A 406 -29.39 15.02 -22.92
CA ILE A 406 -29.74 15.09 -21.50
C ILE A 406 -31.22 14.75 -21.35
N THR A 407 -31.53 13.74 -20.54
CA THR A 407 -32.91 13.37 -20.21
C THR A 407 -33.10 13.49 -18.72
N PHE A 408 -34.17 14.17 -18.32
CA PHE A 408 -34.51 14.35 -16.91
C PHE A 408 -35.58 13.33 -16.52
N ARG A 409 -35.38 12.66 -15.39
CA ARG A 409 -36.32 11.69 -14.83
C ARG A 409 -36.49 11.95 -13.34
N SER A 410 -37.72 11.90 -12.84
CA SER A 410 -37.98 11.80 -11.41
C SER A 410 -37.64 10.39 -10.94
N ASP A 411 -37.08 10.25 -9.73
CA ASP A 411 -36.78 8.94 -9.14
C ASP A 411 -38.09 8.19 -8.84
N PRO A 412 -38.32 6.98 -9.37
CA PRO A 412 -39.51 6.19 -9.10
C PRO A 412 -39.51 5.50 -7.72
N THR A 413 -38.37 5.47 -7.01
CA THR A 413 -38.21 4.78 -5.71
C THR A 413 -38.30 5.70 -4.50
N ALA A 414 -38.40 7.02 -4.70
CA ALA A 414 -38.80 7.92 -3.63
C ALA A 414 -40.28 7.64 -3.30
N ASP A 415 -40.56 7.13 -2.09
CA ASP A 415 -41.91 6.91 -1.59
C ASP A 415 -42.83 8.08 -1.95
N THR A 416 -44.01 7.74 -2.44
CA THR A 416 -45.00 8.60 -3.11
C THR A 416 -45.71 9.57 -2.16
N THR A 417 -45.00 10.11 -1.16
CA THR A 417 -45.52 11.19 -0.30
C THR A 417 -45.09 12.58 -0.75
N GLU A 418 -44.05 12.72 -1.58
CA GLU A 418 -43.60 14.06 -2.04
C GLU A 418 -43.31 14.08 -3.55
N ASN A 419 -44.31 14.50 -4.33
CA ASN A 419 -44.16 14.80 -5.76
C ASN A 419 -43.31 16.07 -5.95
N ALA A 420 -41.98 15.94 -5.90
CA ALA A 420 -41.07 17.00 -6.31
C ALA A 420 -40.98 17.04 -7.85
N GLN A 421 -41.72 17.96 -8.48
CA GLN A 421 -41.66 18.12 -9.93
C GLN A 421 -40.43 18.95 -10.29
N VAL A 422 -39.40 18.31 -10.84
CA VAL A 422 -38.20 19.02 -11.34
C VAL A 422 -38.44 19.49 -12.78
N ARG A 423 -38.56 20.81 -13.01
CA ARG A 423 -38.62 21.42 -14.34
C ARG A 423 -37.24 21.95 -14.72
N PHE A 424 -36.80 21.71 -15.94
CA PHE A 424 -35.52 22.22 -16.43
C PHE A 424 -35.78 23.22 -17.56
N GLY A 425 -35.19 24.41 -17.46
CA GLY A 425 -35.15 25.41 -18.53
C GLY A 425 -33.73 25.51 -19.09
N VAL A 426 -33.56 25.26 -20.38
CA VAL A 426 -32.28 25.52 -21.05
C VAL A 426 -32.13 27.03 -21.20
N TYR A 427 -31.07 27.59 -20.63
CA TYR A 427 -30.73 29.00 -20.78
C TYR A 427 -29.47 29.09 -21.63
N SER A 428 -29.59 29.44 -22.90
CA SER A 428 -28.43 29.85 -23.69
C SER A 428 -28.14 31.31 -23.35
N PRO A 429 -27.06 31.63 -22.62
CA PRO A 429 -26.70 33.03 -22.43
C PRO A 429 -26.41 33.64 -23.82
N PRO A 430 -26.81 34.90 -24.08
CA PRO A 430 -26.36 35.61 -25.27
C PRO A 430 -24.83 35.65 -25.23
N PHE A 431 -24.19 35.22 -26.32
CA PHE A 431 -22.74 35.17 -26.49
C PHE A 431 -22.09 36.50 -26.09
N VAL A 432 -21.03 36.44 -25.28
CA VAL A 432 -19.98 37.46 -25.17
C VAL A 432 -18.69 36.85 -25.70
#